data_AF-A0A960CMK8-F1
#
_entry.id   AF-A0A960CMK8-F1
#
_cell.length_a   1.000
_cell.length_b   1.000
_cell.length_c   1.000
_cell.angle_alpha   90.00
_cell.angle_beta   90.00
_cell.angle_gamma   90.00
#
_symmetry.space_group_name_H-M   'P 1'
#
loop_
_entity.id
_entity.type
_entity.pdbx_description
1 polymer ?
#
loop_
_entity_poly.entity_id
_entity_poly.type
_entity_poly.pdbx_seq_one_letter_code
_entity_poly.pdbx_strand_id
1 'polypeptide(L)' 'GIRSGMDAAKAIAMGASVVALARPLLAPAIESSGAVLDVLAGFIEELRVCLHGAGAENLAELRKAGVEPV' A
#
# COMPACT_ATOMS: atom_id res chain seq x y z
N GLY A 1 6.51 -7.70 5.90
CA GLY A 1 6.47 -6.27 6.25
C GLY A 1 6.19 -5.48 4.99
N ILE A 2 5.56 -4.32 5.08
CA ILE A 2 5.04 -3.60 3.90
C ILE A 2 6.19 -3.06 3.05
N ARG A 3 6.29 -3.53 1.80
CA ARG A 3 7.31 -3.09 0.81
C ARG A 3 6.73 -2.56 -0.48
N SER A 4 5.45 -2.82 -0.74
CA SER A 4 4.77 -2.41 -1.97
C SER A 4 3.29 -2.09 -1.70
N GLY A 5 2.63 -1.44 -2.67
CA GLY A 5 1.20 -1.19 -2.62
C GLY A 5 0.37 -2.48 -2.53
N MET A 6 0.83 -3.58 -3.16
CA MET A 6 0.22 -4.90 -3.04
C MET A 6 0.31 -5.49 -1.63
N ASP A 7 1.45 -5.34 -0.95
CA ASP A 7 1.57 -5.77 0.45
C ASP A 7 0.57 -5.04 1.34
N ALA A 8 0.40 -3.74 1.11
CA ALA A 8 -0.58 -2.91 1.82
C ALA A 8 -2.01 -3.32 1.51
N ALA A 9 -2.34 -3.56 0.24
CA ALA A 9 -3.65 -4.02 -0.19
C ALA A 9 -4.04 -5.33 0.52
N LYS A 10 -3.14 -6.31 0.56
CA LYS A 10 -3.35 -7.58 1.26
C LYS A 10 -3.56 -7.37 2.76
N ALA A 11 -2.73 -6.56 3.42
CA ALA A 11 -2.87 -6.29 4.84
C ALA A 11 -4.23 -5.63 5.16
N ILE A 12 -4.66 -4.68 4.33
CA ILE A 12 -5.96 -3.99 4.47
C ILE A 12 -7.10 -4.99 4.24
N ALA A 13 -7.03 -5.81 3.18
CA ALA A 13 -7.98 -6.86 2.91
C ALA A 13 -8.07 -7.90 4.05
N MET A 14 -6.97 -8.15 4.77
CA MET A 14 -6.94 -8.98 5.98
C MET A 14 -7.51 -8.31 7.24
N GLY A 15 -8.02 -7.08 7.15
CA GLY A 15 -8.65 -6.37 8.27
C GLY A 15 -7.85 -5.20 8.84
N ALA A 16 -6.65 -4.90 8.33
CA ALA A 16 -5.88 -3.75 8.82
C ALA A 16 -6.62 -2.43 8.53
N SER A 17 -6.61 -1.51 9.50
CA SER A 17 -7.11 -0.15 9.31
C SER A 17 -6.02 0.81 8.82
N VAL A 18 -4.75 0.49 9.08
CA VAL A 18 -3.58 1.31 8.75
C VAL A 18 -2.40 0.37 8.45
N VAL A 19 -1.54 0.81 7.54
CA VAL A 19 -0.24 0.19 7.24
C VAL A 19 0.87 1.24 7.39
N ALA A 20 2.06 0.82 7.77
CA ALA A 20 3.21 1.71 7.94
C ALA A 20 4.42 1.23 7.15
N LEU A 21 5.17 2.19 6.59
CA LEU A 21 6.43 2.00 5.90
C LEU A 21 7.56 2.52 6.80
N ALA A 22 8.62 1.73 6.98
CA ALA A 22 9.81 2.13 7.75
C ALA A 22 11.06 2.06 6.86
N ARG A 23 11.68 0.88 6.78
CA ARG A 23 12.93 0.66 6.03
C ARG A 23 12.92 1.18 4.57
N PRO A 24 11.83 1.04 3.79
CA PRO A 24 11.80 1.55 2.41
C PRO A 24 11.99 3.06 2.28
N LEU A 25 11.67 3.83 3.32
CA LEU A 25 11.76 5.29 3.30
C LEU A 25 13.09 5.82 3.84
N LEU A 26 13.93 4.98 4.47
CA LEU A 26 15.16 5.45 5.10
C LEU A 26 16.21 5.95 4.11
N ALA A 27 16.48 5.20 3.03
CA ALA A 27 17.44 5.63 2.02
C ALA A 27 16.95 6.88 1.24
N PRO A 28 15.71 6.94 0.74
CA PRO A 28 15.17 8.15 0.11
C PRO A 28 15.19 9.37 1.06
N ALA A 29 14.94 9.17 2.35
CA ALA A 29 14.97 10.26 3.33
C ALA A 29 16.36 10.87 3.56
N ILE A 30 17.43 10.12 3.30
CA ILE A 30 18.81 10.64 3.31
C ILE A 30 19.05 11.53 2.08
N GLU A 31 18.45 11.19 0.94
CA GLU A 31 18.60 11.94 -0.31
C GLU A 31 17.83 13.27 -0.27
N SER A 32 16.52 13.23 -0.01
CA SER A 32 15.68 14.42 0.18
C SER A 32 14.24 14.06 0.57
N SER A 33 13.47 15.05 1.02
CA SER A 33 12.01 14.89 1.14
C SER A 33 11.34 14.60 -0.21
N GLY A 34 11.85 15.13 -1.32
CA GLY A 34 11.35 14.85 -2.67
C GLY A 34 11.48 13.37 -3.03
N ALA A 35 12.64 12.77 -2.78
CA ALA A 35 12.87 11.34 -3.03
C ALA A 35 11.91 10.44 -2.21
N VAL A 36 11.57 10.84 -0.97
CA VAL A 36 10.55 10.16 -0.17
C VAL A 36 9.17 10.28 -0.80
N LEU A 37 8.80 11.47 -1.28
CA LEU A 37 7.52 11.69 -1.95
C LEU A 37 7.41 10.87 -3.24
N ASP A 38 8.48 10.74 -4.02
CA ASP A 38 8.50 9.93 -5.24
C ASP A 38 8.24 8.44 -4.94
N VAL A 39 8.87 7.91 -3.88
CA VAL A 39 8.64 6.53 -3.43
C VAL A 39 7.19 6.35 -2.94
N LEU A 40 6.67 7.30 -2.17
CA LEU A 40 5.29 7.26 -1.70
C LEU A 40 4.27 7.37 -2.85
N ALA A 41 4.55 8.20 -3.86
CA ALA A 41 3.69 8.34 -5.03
C ALA A 41 3.59 7.01 -5.78
N GLY A 42 4.72 6.35 -6.06
CA GLY A 42 4.72 5.03 -6.71
C GLY A 42 3.99 3.96 -5.88
N PHE A 43 4.19 3.96 -4.57
CA PHE A 43 3.49 3.06 -3.65
C PHE A 43 1.97 3.27 -3.66
N ILE A 44 1.51 4.53 -3.67
CA ILE A 44 0.09 4.89 -3.71
C ILE A 44 -0.52 4.49 -5.07
N GLU A 45 0.19 4.69 -6.17
CA GLU A 45 -0.28 4.26 -7.50
C GLU A 45 -0.42 2.74 -7.58
N GLU A 46 0.55 1.98 -7.08
CA GLU A 46 0.44 0.52 -7.02
C GLU A 46 -0.78 0.07 -6.19
N LEU A 47 -1.05 0.75 -5.06
CA LEU A 47 -2.22 0.47 -4.23
C LEU A 47 -3.54 0.79 -4.99
N ARG A 48 -3.58 1.87 -5.77
CA ARG A 48 -4.74 2.21 -6.63
C ARG A 48 -4.97 1.17 -7.72
N VAL A 49 -3.89 0.66 -8.33
CA VAL A 49 -3.97 -0.45 -9.29
C VAL A 49 -4.53 -1.72 -8.62
N CYS A 50 -4.10 -2.03 -7.39
CA CYS A 50 -4.64 -3.15 -6.63
C CYS A 50 -6.13 -2.98 -6.32
N LEU A 51 -6.56 -1.78 -5.92
CA LEU A 51 -7.97 -1.45 -5.70
C LEU A 51 -8.80 -1.69 -6.96
N HIS A 52 -8.33 -1.17 -8.10
CA HIS A 52 -8.99 -1.37 -9.39
C HIS A 52 -9.08 -2.87 -9.76
N GLY A 53 -7.98 -3.61 -9.65
CA GLY A 53 -7.95 -5.05 -9.93
C GLY A 53 -8.82 -5.89 -9.00
N ALA A 54 -9.03 -5.44 -7.76
CA ALA A 54 -9.90 -6.07 -6.79
C ALA A 54 -11.38 -5.64 -6.91
N GLY A 55 -11.71 -4.72 -7.83
CA GLY A 55 -13.06 -4.16 -7.93
C GLY A 55 -13.49 -3.32 -6.73
N ALA A 56 -12.53 -2.80 -5.95
CA ALA A 56 -12.79 -2.00 -4.75
C ALA A 56 -12.60 -0.51 -5.06
N GLU A 57 -13.61 0.32 -4.79
CA GLU A 57 -13.52 1.77 -5.01
C GLU A 57 -12.58 2.47 -4.00
N ASN A 58 -12.47 1.92 -2.80
CA ASN A 58 -11.71 2.51 -1.70
C ASN A 58 -11.21 1.43 -0.72
N LEU A 59 -10.39 1.86 0.25
CA LEU A 59 -9.78 0.94 1.24
C LEU A 59 -10.81 0.25 2.16
N ALA A 60 -11.96 0.88 2.42
CA ALA A 60 -13.00 0.28 3.25
C ALA A 60 -13.69 -0.88 2.52
N GLU A 61 -13.99 -0.71 1.24
CA GLU A 61 -14.52 -1.78 0.39
C GLU A 61 -13.48 -2.90 0.19
N LEU A 62 -12.20 -2.59 0.00
CA LEU A 62 -11.14 -3.60 -0.07
C LEU A 62 -11.04 -4.43 1.22
N ARG A 63 -11.09 -3.77 2.38
CA ARG A 63 -11.10 -4.45 3.68
C ARG A 63 -12.32 -5.35 3.87
N LYS A 64 -13.47 -4.96 3.34
CA LYS A 64 -14.71 -5.74 3.40
C LYS A 64 -14.69 -6.93 2.43
N ALA A 65 -14.03 -6.79 1.28
CA ALA A 65 -13.89 -7.86 0.29
C ALA A 65 -13.12 -9.07 0.84
N GLY A 66 -12.16 -8.84 1.75
CA GLY A 66 -11.43 -9.91 2.41
C GLY A 66 -10.36 -10.54 1.51
N VAL A 67 -9.84 -11.69 1.94
CA VAL A 67 -8.87 -12.50 1.19
C VAL A 67 -9.33 -13.95 1.16
N GLU A 68 -9.16 -14.61 0.02
CA GLU A 68 -9.29 -16.06 -0.09
C GLU A 68 -7.90 -16.71 0.05
N PRO A 69 -7.77 -17.79 0.84
CA PRO A 69 -6.54 -18.58 0.84
C PRO A 69 -6.36 -19.24 -0.53
N VAL A 70 -5.12 -19.21 -1.03
CA VAL A 70 -4.70 -19.93 -2.24
C VAL A 70 -4.14 -21.29 -1.84
#